data_AF-Q7BUB5-F1
#
_entry.id   AF-Q7BUB5-F1
#
_cell.length_a   1.000
_cell.length_b   1.000
_cell.length_c   1.000
_cell.angle_alpha   90.00
_cell.angle_beta   90.00
_cell.angle_gamma   90.00
#
_symmetry.space_group_name_H-M   'P 1'
#
loop_
_entity.id
_entity.type
_entity.pdbx_description
1 polymer ?
#
loop_
_entity_poly.entity_id
_entity_poly.type
_entity_poly.pdbx_seq_one_letter_code
_entity_poly.pdbx_strand_id
1 'polypeptide(L)'
;STPEKPLGTSKLMFNNLTLGQNAVMDYSQFSNLTIQGDFINNQGTINYLVRGGKVATLNVGNAAAMMFNNDIDSATGFYKPLIKINSAQDLIKNTEHVLLKAKIIGYGNVSTGTN
;
A
#
# COMPACT_ATOMS: atom_id res chain seq x y z
N SER A 1 8.58 -16.02 -7.06
CA SER A 1 8.25 -14.97 -8.05
C SER A 1 9.42 -14.00 -8.10
N THR A 2 9.82 -13.54 -9.28
CA THR A 2 10.83 -12.48 -9.39
C THR A 2 10.18 -11.11 -9.17
N PRO A 3 10.86 -10.13 -8.54
CA PRO A 3 10.27 -8.82 -8.22
C PRO A 3 9.72 -8.08 -9.46
N GLU A 4 10.37 -8.24 -10.61
CA GLU A 4 10.04 -7.50 -11.84
C GLU A 4 8.91 -8.13 -12.65
N LYS A 5 8.76 -9.46 -12.58
CA LYS A 5 7.76 -10.25 -13.32
C LYS A 5 7.14 -11.31 -12.40
N PRO A 6 6.35 -10.90 -11.39
CA PRO A 6 5.57 -11.85 -10.62
C PRO A 6 4.62 -12.61 -11.57
N LEU A 7 4.65 -13.93 -11.46
CA LEU A 7 3.82 -14.87 -12.21
C LEU A 7 3.18 -15.85 -11.21
N GLY A 8 1.99 -16.36 -11.53
CA GLY A 8 1.23 -17.27 -10.66
C GLY A 8 0.42 -16.56 -9.57
N THR A 9 -0.01 -17.32 -8.57
CA THR A 9 -0.82 -16.81 -7.45
C THR A 9 -0.23 -17.28 -6.13
N SER A 10 0.21 -16.36 -5.29
CA SER A 10 0.54 -16.66 -3.88
C SER A 10 -0.70 -16.44 -3.03
N LYS A 11 -1.07 -17.41 -2.18
CA LYS A 11 -2.14 -17.23 -1.18
C LYS A 11 -1.51 -16.80 0.14
N LEU A 12 -1.71 -15.54 0.50
CA LEU A 12 -1.27 -14.96 1.75
C LEU A 12 -2.52 -14.63 2.57
N MET A 13 -2.64 -15.20 3.78
CA MET A 13 -3.79 -14.98 4.64
C MET A 13 -3.31 -14.52 6.01
N PHE A 14 -3.80 -13.37 6.44
CA PHE A 14 -3.50 -12.82 7.75
C PHE A 14 -4.81 -12.48 8.47
N ASN A 15 -4.81 -12.64 9.79
CA ASN A 15 -5.84 -12.00 10.61
C ASN A 15 -5.58 -10.49 10.61
N ASN A 16 -4.45 -10.07 11.17
CA ASN A 16 -4.00 -8.68 11.15
C ASN A 16 -2.63 -8.60 10.45
N LEU A 17 -2.35 -7.49 9.79
CA LEU A 17 -1.07 -7.22 9.15
C LEU A 17 -0.59 -5.80 9.48
N THR A 18 0.66 -5.69 9.91
CA THR A 18 1.32 -4.40 10.17
C THR A 18 2.55 -4.24 9.29
N LEU A 19 2.56 -3.18 8.48
CA LEU A 19 3.75 -2.69 7.80
C LEU A 19 4.46 -1.71 8.75
N GLY A 20 5.67 -2.06 9.19
CA GLY A 20 6.46 -1.21 10.07
C GLY A 20 7.12 -0.02 9.35
N GLN A 21 7.81 0.82 10.12
CA GLN A 21 8.47 2.01 9.59
C GLN A 21 9.50 1.62 8.53
N ASN A 22 9.47 2.30 7.38
CA ASN A 22 10.30 2.03 6.20
C ASN A 22 10.15 0.64 5.57
N ALA A 23 9.24 -0.21 6.05
CA ALA A 23 8.97 -1.49 5.40
C ALA A 23 8.29 -1.24 4.05
N VAL A 24 8.64 -2.07 3.07
CA VAL A 24 8.14 -1.97 1.70
C VAL A 24 7.33 -3.21 1.37
N MET A 25 6.13 -2.99 0.84
CA MET A 25 5.23 -4.06 0.41
C MET A 25 4.94 -3.92 -1.09
N ASP A 26 5.45 -4.83 -1.90
CA ASP A 26 5.08 -4.93 -3.31
C ASP A 26 3.75 -5.69 -3.45
N TYR A 27 2.72 -5.01 -3.94
CA TYR A 27 1.38 -5.54 -4.05
C TYR A 27 0.90 -5.56 -5.51
N SER A 28 0.34 -6.70 -5.91
CA SER A 28 -0.13 -6.92 -7.28
C SER A 28 -1.25 -7.96 -7.31
N GLN A 29 -1.92 -8.09 -8.46
CA GLN A 29 -2.94 -9.12 -8.68
C GLN A 29 -2.43 -10.56 -8.50
N PHE A 30 -1.11 -10.77 -8.54
CA PHE A 30 -0.48 -12.09 -8.33
C PHE A 30 -0.27 -12.43 -6.85
N SER A 31 -0.39 -11.42 -5.98
CA SER A 31 -0.29 -11.53 -4.53
C SER A 31 -1.71 -11.59 -3.98
N ASN A 32 -2.33 -12.78 -3.99
CA ASN A 32 -3.67 -12.99 -3.45
C ASN A 32 -3.62 -12.91 -1.91
N LEU A 33 -3.52 -11.68 -1.42
CA LEU A 33 -3.46 -11.30 -0.02
C LEU A 33 -4.87 -11.07 0.51
N THR A 34 -5.23 -11.80 1.56
CA THR A 34 -6.46 -11.63 2.32
C THR A 34 -6.12 -11.18 3.74
N ILE A 35 -6.67 -10.05 4.17
CA ILE A 35 -6.56 -9.55 5.55
C ILE A 35 -7.96 -9.56 6.16
N GLN A 36 -8.20 -10.45 7.12
CA GLN A 36 -9.54 -10.66 7.69
C GLN A 36 -9.92 -9.59 8.73
N GLY A 37 -8.93 -9.12 9.48
CA GLY A 37 -9.04 -8.11 10.51
C GLY A 37 -8.45 -6.78 10.06
N ASP A 38 -7.49 -6.27 10.83
CA ASP A 38 -6.95 -4.92 10.67
C ASP A 38 -5.67 -4.88 9.84
N PHE A 39 -5.52 -3.79 9.09
CA PHE A 39 -4.30 -3.46 8.37
C PHE A 39 -3.72 -2.15 8.90
N ILE A 40 -2.45 -2.17 9.32
CA ILE A 40 -1.76 -0.97 9.79
C ILE A 40 -0.57 -0.71 8.88
N ASN A 41 -0.56 0.42 8.19
CA ASN A 41 0.65 0.96 7.60
C ASN A 41 1.26 1.99 8.55
N ASN A 42 2.26 1.58 9.32
CA ASN A 42 2.99 2.43 10.24
C ASN A 42 4.24 3.00 9.57
N GLN A 43 4.08 4.04 8.74
CA GLN A 43 5.18 4.73 8.05
C GLN A 43 5.98 3.84 7.09
N GLY A 44 5.34 2.82 6.52
CA GLY A 44 5.87 2.02 5.42
C GLY A 44 5.30 2.45 4.07
N THR A 45 5.76 1.80 3.00
CA THR A 45 5.33 2.09 1.62
C THR A 45 4.75 0.86 0.95
N ILE A 46 3.55 0.99 0.38
CA ILE A 46 2.95 -0.03 -0.50
C ILE A 46 3.24 0.35 -1.95
N ASN A 47 3.94 -0.51 -2.68
CA ASN A 47 4.17 -0.36 -4.12
C ASN A 47 3.13 -1.17 -4.90
N TYR A 48 2.20 -0.50 -5.55
CA TYR A 48 1.25 -1.14 -6.46
C TYR A 48 1.86 -1.33 -7.84
N LEU A 49 1.70 -2.54 -8.37
CA LEU A 49 2.14 -2.89 -9.71
C LEU A 49 0.99 -2.79 -10.71
N VAL A 50 1.15 -1.96 -11.74
CA VAL A 50 0.18 -1.88 -12.84
C VAL A 50 0.33 -3.09 -13.77
N ARG A 51 -0.81 -3.73 -14.07
CA ARG A 51 -0.91 -4.88 -14.99
C ARG A 51 -2.22 -4.81 -15.76
N GLY A 52 -2.14 -4.88 -17.09
CA GLY A 52 -3.31 -4.68 -17.95
C GLY A 52 -3.98 -3.32 -17.75
N GLY A 53 -3.20 -2.31 -17.40
CA GLY A 53 -3.66 -0.95 -17.11
C GLY A 53 -4.50 -0.80 -15.84
N LYS A 54 -4.44 -1.76 -14.91
CA LYS A 54 -5.15 -1.75 -13.63
C LYS A 54 -4.21 -2.05 -12.46
N VAL A 55 -4.67 -1.68 -11.27
CA VAL A 55 -4.10 -2.07 -9.97
C VAL A 55 -5.02 -3.09 -9.28
N ALA A 56 -4.46 -3.91 -8.39
CA ALA A 56 -5.26 -4.76 -7.51
C ALA A 56 -5.72 -3.96 -6.29
N THR A 57 -6.97 -4.13 -5.87
CA THR A 57 -7.47 -3.53 -4.62
C THR A 57 -7.02 -4.34 -3.41
N LEU A 58 -6.35 -3.69 -2.45
CA LEU A 58 -6.06 -4.27 -1.14
C LEU A 58 -7.34 -4.28 -0.30
N ASN A 59 -7.88 -5.48 -0.05
CA ASN A 59 -9.09 -5.65 0.74
C ASN A 59 -8.73 -5.94 2.21
N VAL A 60 -9.30 -5.12 3.11
CA VAL A 60 -9.12 -5.21 4.56
C VAL A 60 -10.48 -5.47 5.20
N GLY A 61 -10.60 -6.55 5.97
CA GLY A 61 -11.89 -7.01 6.50
C GLY A 61 -12.48 -6.14 7.61
N ASN A 62 -11.65 -5.37 8.32
CA ASN A 62 -12.10 -4.46 9.37
C ASN A 62 -11.61 -3.02 9.17
N ALA A 63 -10.59 -2.57 9.91
CA ALA A 63 -10.08 -1.21 9.84
C ALA A 63 -8.71 -1.14 9.18
N ALA A 64 -8.44 -0.04 8.48
CA ALA A 64 -7.12 0.29 7.99
C ALA A 64 -6.59 1.55 8.70
N ALA A 65 -5.33 1.54 9.14
CA ALA A 65 -4.68 2.67 9.80
C ALA A 65 -3.46 3.12 8.99
N MET A 66 -3.47 4.38 8.54
CA MET A 66 -2.45 4.97 7.66
C MET A 66 -1.67 6.02 8.45
N MET A 67 -0.48 5.65 8.94
CA MET A 67 0.34 6.52 9.77
C MET A 67 1.52 7.06 8.98
N PHE A 68 1.73 8.37 9.02
CA PHE A 68 2.78 9.10 8.32
C PHE A 68 3.55 10.04 9.25
N ASN A 69 4.69 10.57 8.78
CA ASN A 69 5.51 11.52 9.53
C ASN A 69 5.88 12.73 8.64
N ASN A 70 6.49 13.74 9.25
CA ASN A 70 6.95 14.95 8.58
C ASN A 70 8.41 14.85 8.09
N ASP A 71 9.01 13.66 8.09
CA ASP A 71 10.39 13.49 7.66
C ASP A 71 10.48 13.74 6.15
N ILE A 72 11.37 14.65 5.76
CA ILE A 72 11.67 14.92 4.36
C ILE A 72 12.74 13.94 3.88
N ASP A 73 12.41 13.17 2.85
CA ASP A 73 13.38 12.34 2.15
C ASP A 73 14.36 13.24 1.39
N SER A 74 15.64 13.21 1.78
CA SER A 74 16.68 14.03 1.17
C SER A 74 16.89 13.73 -0.32
N ALA A 75 16.53 12.54 -0.80
CA ALA A 75 16.66 12.18 -2.21
C ALA A 75 15.59 12.85 -3.08
N THR A 76 14.40 13.11 -2.53
CA THR A 76 13.26 13.67 -3.29
C THR A 76 12.88 15.08 -2.86
N GLY A 77 13.37 15.56 -1.71
CA GLY A 77 12.94 16.83 -1.12
C GLY A 77 11.47 16.84 -0.69
N PHE A 78 10.88 15.66 -0.43
CA PHE A 78 9.46 15.51 -0.11
C PHE A 78 9.25 14.42 0.95
N TYR A 79 8.06 14.37 1.56
CA TYR A 79 7.71 13.31 2.51
C TYR A 79 7.74 11.92 1.85
N LYS A 80 8.08 10.88 2.64
CA LYS A 80 8.01 9.51 2.16
C LYS A 80 6.55 9.11 1.87
N PRO A 81 6.23 8.62 0.67
CA PRO A 81 4.86 8.26 0.33
C PRO A 81 4.45 6.93 1.00
N LEU A 82 3.22 6.88 1.52
CA LEU A 82 2.62 5.63 2.01
C LEU A 82 2.26 4.67 0.87
N ILE A 83 2.01 5.21 -0.33
CA ILE A 83 1.62 4.45 -1.51
C ILE A 83 2.41 4.96 -2.72
N LYS A 84 2.99 4.05 -3.49
CA LYS A 84 3.54 4.29 -4.82
C LYS A 84 2.81 3.43 -5.83
N ILE A 85 2.46 3.98 -6.99
CA ILE A 85 1.96 3.20 -8.14
C ILE A 85 3.06 3.22 -9.20
N ASN A 86 3.73 2.09 -9.36
CA ASN A 86 4.78 1.96 -10.36
C ASN A 86 4.16 1.75 -11.74
N SER A 87 4.74 2.39 -12.76
CA SER A 87 4.21 2.41 -14.12
C SER A 87 2.81 3.04 -14.24
N ALA A 88 2.53 4.09 -13.47
CA ALA A 88 1.23 4.78 -13.49
C ALA A 88 0.83 5.35 -14.87
N GLN A 89 1.81 5.59 -15.77
CA GLN A 89 1.54 6.01 -17.14
C GLN A 89 0.75 4.98 -17.96
N ASP A 90 0.78 3.70 -17.55
CA ASP A 90 0.11 2.59 -18.23
C ASP A 90 -1.34 2.40 -17.73
N LEU A 91 -1.79 3.17 -16.75
CA LEU A 91 -3.15 3.08 -16.23
C LEU A 91 -4.18 3.45 -17.30
N ILE A 92 -5.27 2.70 -17.35
CA ILE A 92 -6.44 3.08 -18.13
C ILE A 92 -6.93 4.42 -17.61
N LYS A 93 -7.04 5.41 -18.49
CA LYS A 93 -7.52 6.75 -18.15
C LYS A 93 -9.04 6.76 -17.99
N ASN A 94 -9.55 7.78 -17.31
CA ASN A 94 -11.00 8.04 -17.17
C ASN A 94 -11.78 6.88 -16.53
N THR A 95 -11.11 6.13 -15.65
CA THR A 95 -11.74 5.06 -14.86
C THR A 95 -11.22 5.12 -13.43
N GLU A 96 -12.03 4.63 -12.50
CA GLU A 96 -11.65 4.52 -11.10
C GLU A 96 -10.72 3.33 -10.87
N HIS A 97 -9.61 3.58 -10.19
CA HIS A 97 -8.66 2.55 -9.74
C HIS A 97 -8.67 2.48 -8.21
N VAL A 98 -9.49 1.58 -7.65
CA VAL A 98 -9.63 1.42 -6.19
C VAL A 98 -8.38 0.76 -5.62
N LEU A 99 -7.60 1.49 -4.82
CA LEU A 99 -6.35 0.99 -4.23
C LEU A 99 -6.58 0.17 -2.97
N LEU A 100 -7.42 0.66 -2.05
CA LEU A 100 -7.67 0.03 -0.75
C LEU A 100 -9.15 0.10 -0.42
N LYS A 101 -9.70 -0.98 0.15
CA LYS A 101 -11.06 -1.05 0.65
C LYS A 101 -11.07 -1.61 2.07
N ALA A 102 -11.66 -0.86 3.00
CA ALA A 102 -11.85 -1.23 4.41
C ALA A 102 -13.19 -0.69 4.91
N LYS A 103 -13.66 -1.11 6.09
CA LYS A 103 -14.87 -0.50 6.70
C LYS A 103 -14.61 0.94 7.13
N ILE A 104 -13.42 1.20 7.64
CA ILE A 104 -12.93 2.52 8.04
C ILE A 104 -11.45 2.63 7.73
N ILE A 105 -11.02 3.81 7.27
CA ILE A 105 -9.61 4.13 7.06
C ILE A 105 -9.27 5.32 7.94
N GLY A 106 -8.48 5.08 8.99
CA GLY A 106 -7.96 6.12 9.88
C GLY A 106 -6.62 6.66 9.36
N TYR A 107 -6.40 7.96 9.53
CA TYR A 107 -5.16 8.63 9.16
C TYR A 107 -4.56 9.32 10.38
N GLY A 108 -3.24 9.21 10.57
CA GLY A 108 -2.56 9.81 11.70
C GLY A 108 -1.15 10.27 11.36
N ASN A 109 -0.81 11.47 11.81
CA ASN A 109 0.57 11.97 11.73
C ASN A 109 1.27 11.67 13.06
N VAL A 110 2.26 10.78 13.06
CA VAL A 110 2.99 10.38 14.27
C VAL A 110 3.99 11.44 14.75
N SER A 111 4.26 12.45 13.93
CA SER A 111 5.12 13.59 14.26
C SER A 111 4.33 14.84 14.70
N THR A 112 3.00 14.73 14.85
CA THR A 112 2.23 15.80 15.47
C THR A 112 2.57 15.88 16.97
N GLY A 113 3.07 17.02 17.42
CA GLY A 113 3.43 17.27 18.82
C GLY A 113 4.91 17.04 19.16
N THR A 114 5.73 16.58 18.21
CA THR A 114 7.20 16.68 18.29
C THR A 114 7.64 18.03 17.75
N ASN A 115 7.68 19.03 18.64
CA ASN A 115 8.37 20.31 18.42
C ASN A 115 9.77 20.25 19.02
#